data_AF-A0A432GLB3-F1
#
_entry.id   AF-A0A432GLB3-F1
#
_cell.length_a   1.000
_cell.length_b   1.000
_cell.length_c   1.000
_cell.angle_alpha   90.00
_cell.angle_beta   90.00
_cell.angle_gamma   90.00
#
_symmetry.space_group_name_H-M   'P 1'
#
loop_
_entity.id
_entity.type
_entity.pdbx_description
1 polymer ?
#
loop_
_entity_poly.entity_id
_entity_poly.type
_entity_poly.pdbx_seq_one_letter_code
_entity_poly.pdbx_strand_id
1 'polypeptide(L)' 'FQRLWEETHKTVVFVTHSIPEAAYLSTKIVVMSPRPGKIIDIIESTLPEKRTLDMRDTPEFLALSHRIREGLRAGHSYD' A
#
# COMPACT_ATOMS: atom_id res chain seq x y z
N PHE A 1 6.22 15.09 -0.85
CA PHE A 1 5.79 14.33 -2.04
C PHE A 1 4.35 14.65 -2.43
N GLN A 2 3.37 14.48 -1.53
CA GLN A 2 1.94 14.65 -1.81
C GLN A 2 1.60 15.98 -2.52
N ARG A 3 2.13 17.12 -2.04
CA ARG A 3 1.97 18.44 -2.70
C ARG A 3 2.40 18.47 -4.17
N LEU A 4 3.55 17.87 -4.51
CA LEU A 4 4.05 17.85 -5.89
C LEU A 4 3.18 16.96 -6.79
N TRP A 5 2.67 15.86 -6.23
CA TRP A 5 1.77 14.98 -6.95
C TRP A 5 0.42 15.64 -7.21
N GLU A 6 -0.14 16.36 -6.24
CA GLU A 6 -1.35 17.17 -6.39
C GLU A 6 -1.21 18.23 -7.49
N GLU A 7 -0.02 18.82 -7.65
CA GLU A 7 0.24 19.81 -8.71
C GLU A 7 0.45 19.17 -10.09
N THR A 8 1.11 18.01 -10.16
CA THR A 8 1.62 17.46 -11.43
C THR A 8 0.85 16.28 -11.98
N HIS A 9 0.06 15.59 -11.15
CA HIS A 9 -0.71 14.39 -11.48
C HIS A 9 0.12 13.29 -12.17
N LYS A 10 1.43 13.28 -11.93
CA LYS A 10 2.32 12.27 -12.52
C LYS A 10 2.02 10.90 -11.92
N THR A 11 2.10 9.85 -12.74
CA THR A 11 2.09 8.47 -12.23
C THR A 11 3.39 8.22 -11.46
N VAL A 12 3.28 7.78 -10.21
CA VAL A 12 4.43 7.47 -9.36
C VAL A 12 4.31 6.06 -8.82
N VAL A 13 5.43 5.33 -8.86
CA VAL A 13 5.55 3.97 -8.33
C VAL A 13 6.53 4.00 -7.17
N PHE A 14 6.06 3.60 -5.99
CA PHE A 14 6.88 3.41 -4.80
C PHE A 14 7.13 1.93 -4.57
N VAL A 15 8.38 1.58 -4.26
CA VAL A 15 8.76 0.23 -3.82
C VAL A 15 9.21 0.34 -2.38
N THR A 16 8.47 -0.31 -1.48
CA THR A 16 8.76 -0.30 -0.03
C THR A 16 8.53 -1.68 0.57
N HIS A 17 9.25 -1.97 1.65
CA HIS A 17 9.03 -3.13 2.51
C HIS A 17 8.15 -2.79 3.74
N SER A 18 7.72 -1.53 3.87
CA SER A 18 6.91 -1.04 4.98
C SER A 18 5.43 -1.02 4.62
N ILE A 19 4.63 -1.83 5.32
CA ILE A 19 3.17 -1.85 5.16
C ILE A 19 2.54 -0.48 5.43
N PRO A 20 2.89 0.25 6.52
CA PRO A 20 2.35 1.58 6.75
C PRO A 20 2.66 2.57 5.62
N GLU A 21 3.87 2.51 5.03
CA GLU A 21 4.20 3.37 3.89
C GLU A 21 3.37 3.03 2.66
N ALA A 22 3.23 1.73 2.36
CA ALA A 22 2.42 1.26 1.23
C ALA A 22 0.96 1.70 1.36
N ALA A 23 0.36 1.56 2.56
CA ALA A 23 -0.99 2.00 2.85
C ALA A 23 -1.12 3.53 2.75
N TYR A 24 -0.18 4.28 3.31
CA TYR A 24 -0.25 5.74 3.39
C TYR A 24 0.04 6.47 2.09
N LEU A 25 0.87 5.93 1.19
CA LEU A 25 1.31 6.66 -0.01
C LEU A 25 0.57 6.25 -1.29
N SER A 26 -0.05 5.07 -1.30
CA SER A 26 -0.51 4.46 -2.55
C SER A 26 -2.02 4.55 -2.71
N THR A 27 -2.50 4.82 -3.92
CA THR A 27 -3.89 4.57 -4.32
C THR A 27 -4.12 3.11 -4.71
N LYS A 28 -3.07 2.46 -5.22
CA LYS A 28 -3.03 1.04 -5.60
C LYS A 28 -1.80 0.38 -5.01
N ILE A 29 -1.98 -0.72 -4.29
CA ILE A 29 -0.91 -1.52 -3.69
C ILE A 29 -0.78 -2.83 -4.45
N VAL A 30 0.38 -3.07 -5.05
CA VAL A 30 0.71 -4.34 -5.70
C VAL A 30 1.57 -5.16 -4.74
N VAL A 31 1.10 -6.35 -4.36
CA VAL A 31 1.84 -7.25 -3.48
C VAL A 31 2.62 -8.25 -4.33
N MET A 32 3.90 -8.41 -4.00
CA MET A 32 4.79 -9.34 -4.67
C MET A 32 5.17 -10.52 -3.77
N SER A 33 5.26 -11.72 -4.33
CA SER A 33 5.81 -12.88 -3.64
C SER A 33 7.31 -12.71 -3.37
N PRO A 34 7.86 -13.45 -2.39
CA PRO A 34 9.28 -13.75 -2.33
C PRO A 34 9.78 -14.45 -3.59
N ARG A 35 11.10 -14.58 -3.72
CA ARG A 35 11.76 -15.09 -4.93
C ARG A 35 11.17 -16.45 -5.38
N PRO A 36 10.84 -16.62 -6.68
CA PRO A 36 10.86 -15.62 -7.75
C PRO A 36 9.71 -14.62 -7.62
N GLY A 37 10.02 -13.32 -7.74
CA GLY A 37 9.03 -12.26 -7.52
C GLY A 37 7.90 -12.28 -8.54
N LYS A 38 6.68 -12.56 -8.08
CA LYS A 38 5.45 -12.55 -8.87
C LYS A 38 4.43 -11.62 -8.22
N ILE A 39 3.56 -11.03 -9.04
CA ILE A 39 2.38 -10.33 -8.50
C ILE A 39 1.43 -11.40 -7.95
N ILE A 40 1.08 -11.28 -6.68
CA ILE A 40 0.18 -12.21 -5.99
C ILE A 40 -1.12 -11.56 -5.57
N ASP A 41 -1.15 -10.23 -5.51
CA ASP A 41 -2.33 -9.48 -5.09
C ASP A 41 -2.26 -8.04 -5.58
N ILE A 42 -3.44 -7.44 -5.80
CA ILE A 42 -3.60 -6.03 -6.12
C ILE A 42 -4.72 -5.50 -5.22
N ILE A 43 -4.36 -4.55 -4.36
CA ILE A 43 -5.26 -3.96 -3.36
C ILE A 43 -5.50 -2.50 -3.74
N GLU A 44 -6.74 -2.13 -3.99
CA GLU A 44 -7.13 -0.73 -4.13
C GLU A 44 -7.25 -0.09 -2.74
N SER A 45 -6.69 1.10 -2.57
CA SER A 45 -6.76 1.83 -1.31
C SER A 45 -8.17 2.40 -1.11
N THR A 46 -8.76 2.11 0.04
CA THR A 46 -10.04 2.69 0.47
C THR A 46 -9.87 4.02 1.21
N LEU A 47 -8.63 4.48 1.39
CA LEU A 47 -8.34 5.73 2.09
C LEU A 47 -8.66 6.94 1.19
N PRO A 48 -9.10 8.06 1.78
CA PRO A 48 -9.27 9.29 1.03
C PRO A 48 -7.96 9.75 0.38
N GLU A 49 -8.09 10.52 -0.69
CA GLU A 49 -6.97 11.08 -1.45
C GLU A 49 -6.15 12.07 -0.61
N LYS A 50 -6.83 12.91 0.18
CA LYS A 50 -6.21 13.78 1.17
C LYS A 50 -5.89 12.95 2.41
N ARG A 51 -4.59 12.79 2.68
CA ARG A 51 -4.09 11.96 3.78
C ARG A 51 -3.35 12.81 4.80
N THR A 52 -3.73 12.68 6.05
CA THR A 52 -3.09 13.35 7.18
C THR A 52 -2.40 12.33 8.08
N LEU A 53 -1.43 12.74 8.89
CA LEU A 53 -0.62 11.80 9.67
C LEU A 53 -1.43 11.10 10.78
N ASP A 54 -2.41 11.78 11.34
CA ASP A 54 -3.37 11.27 12.33
C ASP A 54 -4.24 10.13 11.79
N MET A 55 -4.39 10.01 10.47
CA MET A 55 -5.14 8.90 9.88
C MET A 55 -4.52 7.53 10.15
N ARG A 56 -3.24 7.46 10.53
CA ARG A 56 -2.55 6.18 10.78
C ARG A 56 -3.19 5.38 11.92
N ASP A 57 -3.89 6.06 12.82
CA ASP A 57 -4.56 5.45 13.97
C ASP A 57 -6.05 5.19 13.70
N THR A 58 -6.56 5.48 12.49
CA THR A 58 -7.98 5.27 12.18
C THR A 58 -8.28 3.81 11.82
N PRO A 59 -9.51 3.34 12.07
CA PRO A 59 -9.91 1.97 11.73
C PRO A 59 -9.70 1.63 10.25
N GLU A 60 -9.92 2.58 9.34
CA GLU A 60 -9.75 2.38 7.89
C GLU A 60 -8.29 2.12 7.52
N PHE A 61 -7.37 2.87 8.13
CA PHE A 61 -5.95 2.69 7.90
C PHE A 61 -5.44 1.36 8.45
N LEU A 62 -5.90 1.00 9.66
CA LEU A 62 -5.56 -0.27 10.30
C LEU A 62 -6.12 -1.45 9.49
N ALA A 63 -7.35 -1.33 8.98
CA ALA A 63 -7.97 -2.35 8.12
C ALA A 63 -7.22 -2.52 6.80
N LEU A 64 -6.84 -1.43 6.14
CA LEU A 64 -6.04 -1.51 4.91
C LEU A 64 -4.66 -2.13 5.18
N SER A 65 -3.99 -1.71 6.25
CA SER A 65 -2.70 -2.27 6.67
C SER A 65 -2.81 -3.77 6.97
N HIS A 66 -3.90 -4.20 7.59
CA HIS A 66 -4.19 -5.61 7.83
C HIS A 66 -4.39 -6.37 6.50
N ARG A 67 -5.15 -5.83 5.55
CA ARG A 67 -5.37 -6.44 4.23
C ARG A 67 -4.08 -6.64 3.44
N ILE A 68 -3.17 -5.67 3.49
CA ILE A 68 -1.84 -5.76 2.87
C ILE A 68 -1.01 -6.86 3.55
N ARG A 69 -1.03 -6.93 4.89
CA ARG A 69 -0.32 -7.96 5.65
C ARG A 69 -0.78 -9.37 5.29
N GLU A 70 -2.09 -9.56 5.14
CA GLU A 70 -2.65 -10.85 4.74
C GLU A 70 -2.24 -11.23 3.31
N GLY A 71 -2.21 -10.27 2.38
CA GLY A 71 -1.69 -10.49 1.03
C GLY A 71 -0.22 -10.94 1.02
N LEU A 72 0.62 -10.30 1.84
CA LEU A 72 2.03 -10.69 1.99
C LEU A 72 2.18 -12.09 2.60
N ARG A 73 1.44 -12.41 3.65
CA ARG A 73 1.46 -13.73 4.31
C ARG A 73 1.08 -14.85 3.34
N ALA A 74 0.04 -14.65 2.54
CA ALA A 74 -0.35 -15.60 1.52
C ALA A 74 0.80 -15.87 0.54
N GLY A 75 1.57 -14.84 0.17
CA GLY A 75 2.76 -14.96 -0.68
C GLY A 75 3.92 -15.75 -0.09
N HIS A 76 4.10 -15.70 1.24
CA HIS A 76 5.13 -16.46 1.95
C HIS A 76 4.74 -17.92 2.22
N SER A 77 3.46 -18.28 2.08
CA SER A 77 2.95 -19.62 2.39
C SER A 77 3.11 -20.61 1.23
N TYR A 78 3.61 -20.14 0.07
CA TYR A 78 3.87 -20.94 -1.13
C TYR A 78 5.30 -21.50 -1.22
N ASP A 79 6.09 -21.39 -0.15
CA ASP A 79 7.40 -22.05 0.00
C ASP A 79 7.26 -23.48 0.54
#